data_AF-A0A8C6S460-F1
#
_entry.id   AF-A0A8C6S460-F1
#
_cell.length_a   1.000
_cell.length_b   1.000
_cell.length_c   1.000
_cell.angle_alpha   90.00
_cell.angle_beta   90.00
_cell.angle_gamma   90.00
#
_symmetry.space_group_name_H-M   'P 1'
#
loop_
_entity.id
_entity.type
_entity.pdbx_description
1 polymer ?
#
loop_
_entity_poly.entity_id
_entity_poly.type
_entity_poly.pdbx_seq_one_letter_code
_entity_poly.pdbx_strand_id
1 'polypeptide(L)'
;MGTQGTGRKRAPLKDRFSAEDEALSSIAREAEARLAAKRAARAEARDIRMRELERQQKEVPQLVNQPGQSTRNAVSIGVVRNGLSMWEGGETLMYPYYLLWLSDIYELKDQIQDVEGRYMQGLKELKDSLVDVEEKYKKAMVSNAQLDNNKANLIYQTDTLKDVIEELEEQSAEMKRELEDKTKELERQKHLCTVLQHKQEELKEGLRQRDELIEKHGLVIIPDGTPNGDVNHEPLSSGLTVVSQEAAQVLESAGEGPLDVRLRKLADEKDELLAQIRKLKNQLDEEKQKHSKNETFTDGEGLENGTDLHFIEMQRDANRQISEYKFKLSKAEQEMGTMEQNINRLEGQVSRYKAASDNAEKIEDELKAEKRKLQRELRTALDKIEEMEMTNNHLVKRLEKMKANRNALLSQQ
;
A
#
# COMPACT_ATOMS: atom_id res chain seq x y z
N MET A 1 -61.11 -21.65 -36.35
CA MET A 1 -60.85 -20.20 -36.27
C MET A 1 -59.69 -20.00 -35.33
N GLY A 2 -58.49 -19.79 -35.89
CA GLY A 2 -57.26 -19.64 -35.10
C GLY A 2 -56.87 -18.18 -34.92
N THR A 3 -56.13 -17.90 -33.85
CA THR A 3 -55.20 -16.77 -33.75
C THR A 3 -54.06 -17.15 -32.81
N GLN A 4 -52.87 -17.34 -33.37
CA GLN A 4 -51.60 -17.51 -32.66
C GLN A 4 -51.10 -16.13 -32.20
N GLY A 5 -50.85 -15.97 -30.90
CA GLY A 5 -50.09 -14.84 -30.36
C GLY A 5 -48.58 -15.12 -30.45
N THR A 6 -47.89 -14.41 -31.32
CA THR A 6 -46.45 -14.51 -31.56
C THR A 6 -45.65 -13.95 -30.37
N GLY A 7 -44.93 -14.82 -29.67
CA GLY A 7 -43.98 -14.43 -28.61
C GLY A 7 -42.72 -13.76 -29.18
N ARG A 8 -42.47 -12.51 -28.78
CA ARG A 8 -41.16 -11.85 -28.97
C ARG A 8 -40.16 -12.45 -27.98
N LYS A 9 -39.26 -13.31 -28.46
CA LYS A 9 -38.04 -13.67 -27.72
C LYS A 9 -37.15 -12.42 -27.63
N ARG A 10 -36.88 -11.95 -26.40
CA ARG A 10 -35.80 -10.98 -26.16
C ARG A 10 -34.46 -11.72 -26.34
N ALA A 11 -33.61 -11.23 -27.22
CA ALA A 11 -32.22 -11.67 -27.32
C ALA A 11 -31.48 -11.33 -26.00
N PRO A 12 -30.58 -12.20 -25.51
CA PRO A 12 -29.83 -11.91 -24.30
C PRO A 12 -28.83 -10.78 -24.58
N LEU A 13 -28.93 -9.72 -23.79
CA LEU A 13 -28.06 -8.56 -23.79
C LEU A 13 -26.70 -8.95 -23.16
N LYS A 14 -25.91 -9.82 -23.80
CA LYS A 14 -24.69 -10.40 -23.19
C LYS A 14 -23.37 -10.00 -23.85
N ASP A 15 -23.38 -9.44 -25.06
CA ASP A 15 -22.15 -9.18 -25.82
C ASP A 15 -21.65 -7.72 -25.79
N ARG A 16 -22.44 -6.76 -25.28
CA ARG A 16 -22.01 -5.35 -25.25
C ARG A 16 -21.00 -5.05 -24.14
N PHE A 17 -21.19 -5.66 -22.96
CA PHE A 17 -20.27 -5.47 -21.82
C PHE A 17 -18.91 -6.14 -22.05
N SER A 18 -18.86 -7.25 -22.80
CA SER A 18 -17.60 -7.97 -23.06
C SER A 18 -16.66 -7.19 -23.99
N ALA A 19 -17.20 -6.56 -25.04
CA ALA A 19 -16.40 -5.79 -25.99
C ALA A 19 -15.90 -4.46 -25.38
N GLU A 20 -16.70 -3.83 -24.50
CA GLU A 20 -16.28 -2.64 -23.76
C GLU A 20 -15.21 -2.97 -22.71
N ASP A 21 -15.34 -4.09 -21.97
CA ASP A 21 -14.30 -4.54 -21.02
C ASP A 21 -12.99 -4.92 -21.71
N GLU A 22 -13.06 -5.57 -22.88
CA GLU A 22 -11.86 -5.86 -23.68
C GLU A 22 -11.20 -4.57 -24.20
N ALA A 23 -11.98 -3.58 -24.62
CA ALA A 23 -11.47 -2.29 -25.05
C ALA A 23 -10.79 -1.54 -23.89
N LEU A 24 -11.41 -1.50 -22.70
CA LEU A 24 -10.81 -0.88 -21.51
C LEU A 24 -9.54 -1.59 -21.07
N SER A 25 -9.52 -2.93 -21.12
CA SER A 25 -8.34 -3.74 -20.81
C SER A 25 -7.20 -3.55 -21.82
N SER A 26 -7.51 -3.29 -23.10
CA SER A 26 -6.52 -2.96 -24.13
C SER A 26 -5.94 -1.57 -23.92
N ILE A 27 -6.79 -0.59 -23.56
CA ILE A 27 -6.36 0.79 -23.26
C ILE A 27 -5.45 0.81 -22.04
N ALA A 28 -5.79 0.04 -20.98
CA ALA A 28 -4.96 -0.08 -19.78
C ALA A 28 -3.58 -0.66 -20.10
N ARG A 29 -3.52 -1.76 -20.86
CA ARG A 29 -2.24 -2.36 -21.31
C ARG A 29 -1.41 -1.43 -22.18
N GLU A 30 -2.05 -0.68 -23.09
CA GLU A 30 -1.35 0.28 -23.94
C GLU A 30 -0.82 1.47 -23.13
N ALA A 31 -1.58 1.95 -22.15
CA ALA A 31 -1.14 3.00 -21.23
C ALA A 31 0.06 2.53 -20.39
N GLU A 32 0.01 1.32 -19.85
CA GLU A 32 1.10 0.70 -19.09
C GLU A 32 2.37 0.53 -19.94
N ALA A 33 2.24 0.02 -21.18
CA ALA A 33 3.35 -0.11 -22.11
C ALA A 33 3.99 1.24 -22.46
N ARG A 34 3.19 2.29 -22.66
CA ARG A 34 3.70 3.65 -22.88
C ARG A 34 4.43 4.20 -21.66
N LEU A 35 3.96 3.89 -20.46
CA LEU A 35 4.57 4.32 -19.21
C LEU A 35 5.91 3.59 -18.98
N ALA A 36 5.95 2.29 -19.26
CA ALA A 36 7.18 1.48 -19.23
C ALA A 36 8.22 2.00 -20.24
N ALA A 37 7.81 2.34 -21.47
CA ALA A 37 8.70 2.92 -22.47
C ALA A 37 9.26 4.29 -22.02
N LYS A 38 8.45 5.14 -21.38
CA LYS A 38 8.93 6.39 -20.79
C LYS A 38 9.95 6.16 -19.67
N ARG A 39 9.72 5.17 -18.79
CA ARG A 39 10.67 4.80 -17.74
C ARG A 39 12.00 4.31 -18.32
N ALA A 40 11.97 3.48 -19.36
CA ALA A 40 13.17 3.03 -20.05
C ALA A 40 13.96 4.18 -20.69
N ALA A 41 13.27 5.10 -21.41
CA ALA A 41 13.92 6.26 -22.01
C ALA A 41 14.54 7.21 -20.96
N ARG A 42 13.87 7.40 -19.82
CA ARG A 42 14.43 8.16 -18.68
C ARG A 42 15.69 7.48 -18.12
N ALA A 43 15.67 6.16 -17.95
CA ALA A 43 16.82 5.40 -17.47
C ALA A 43 18.02 5.51 -18.42
N GLU A 44 17.79 5.40 -19.74
CA GLU A 44 18.84 5.60 -20.75
C GLU A 44 19.40 7.03 -20.74
N ALA A 45 18.54 8.04 -20.56
CA ALA A 45 18.97 9.43 -20.45
C ALA A 45 19.84 9.69 -19.20
N ARG A 46 19.49 9.08 -18.05
CA ARG A 46 20.31 9.12 -16.83
C ARG A 46 21.70 8.51 -17.08
N ASP A 47 21.74 7.37 -17.77
CA ASP A 47 22.97 6.63 -18.03
C ASP A 47 23.92 7.38 -19.00
N ILE A 48 23.38 8.00 -20.06
CA ILE A 48 24.15 8.87 -20.96
C ILE A 48 24.74 10.06 -20.21
N ARG A 49 23.93 10.71 -19.37
CA ARG A 49 24.36 11.89 -18.61
C ARG A 49 25.43 11.56 -17.57
N MET A 50 25.37 10.38 -16.95
CA MET A 50 26.39 9.88 -16.03
C MET A 50 27.74 9.68 -16.72
N ARG A 51 27.75 9.11 -17.93
CA ARG A 51 29.00 8.91 -18.70
C ARG A 51 29.63 10.24 -19.12
N GLU A 52 28.82 11.25 -19.46
CA GLU A 52 29.30 12.60 -19.79
C GLU A 52 29.97 13.27 -18.58
N LEU A 53 29.40 13.12 -17.39
CA LEU A 53 29.95 13.66 -16.15
C LEU A 53 31.28 12.98 -15.77
N GLU A 54 31.39 11.65 -15.91
CA GLU A 54 32.67 10.95 -15.71
C GLU A 54 33.76 11.44 -16.67
N ARG A 55 33.37 11.77 -17.91
CA ARG A 55 34.29 12.30 -18.90
C ARG A 55 34.79 13.70 -18.52
N GLN A 56 33.88 14.59 -18.08
CA GLN A 56 34.23 15.92 -17.61
C GLN A 56 35.14 15.89 -16.37
N GLN A 57 34.95 14.94 -15.45
CA GLN A 57 35.84 14.77 -14.29
C GLN A 57 37.26 14.33 -14.68
N LYS A 58 37.44 13.60 -15.78
CA LYS A 58 38.75 13.15 -16.28
C LYS A 58 39.52 14.23 -17.06
N GLU A 59 38.84 15.23 -17.64
CA GLU A 59 39.47 16.27 -18.48
C GLU A 59 40.03 17.47 -17.66
N VAL A 60 39.63 17.64 -16.39
CA VAL A 60 40.04 18.79 -15.53
C VAL A 60 41.52 18.82 -15.09
N PRO A 61 42.28 17.72 -14.93
CA PRO A 61 43.66 17.81 -14.41
C PRO A 61 44.71 18.41 -15.37
N GLN A 62 44.42 18.58 -16.67
CA GLN A 62 45.48 18.86 -17.66
C GLN A 62 45.72 20.34 -17.99
N LEU A 63 44.81 21.26 -17.63
CA LEU A 63 44.93 22.67 -18.04
C LEU A 63 45.66 23.59 -17.05
N VAL A 64 46.11 23.08 -15.89
CA VAL A 64 46.72 23.91 -14.82
C VAL A 64 48.26 23.80 -14.76
N ASN A 65 48.89 22.96 -15.59
CA ASN A 65 50.35 22.76 -15.57
C ASN A 65 51.06 23.29 -16.82
N GLN A 66 50.86 24.56 -17.15
CA GLN A 66 51.84 25.30 -17.98
C GLN A 66 52.21 26.63 -17.31
N PRO A 67 53.40 26.75 -16.70
CA PRO A 67 53.90 28.04 -16.29
C PRO A 67 54.34 28.81 -17.55
N GLY A 68 53.52 29.77 -17.96
CA GLY A 68 53.86 30.73 -18.99
C GLY A 68 55.13 31.50 -18.61
N GLN A 69 56.17 31.31 -19.43
CA GLN A 69 57.39 32.11 -19.41
C GLN A 69 57.02 33.57 -19.69
N SER A 70 57.17 34.43 -18.69
CA SER A 70 57.12 35.88 -18.90
C SER A 70 58.48 36.47 -18.58
N THR A 71 59.19 36.80 -19.65
CA THR A 71 60.47 37.50 -19.74
C THR A 71 60.52 38.74 -18.86
N ARG A 72 61.31 38.68 -17.78
CA ARG A 72 61.73 39.85 -17.01
C ARG A 72 62.89 40.54 -17.74
N ASN A 73 62.58 41.50 -18.61
CA ASN A 73 63.57 42.50 -19.03
C ASN A 73 63.71 43.55 -17.91
N ALA A 74 64.72 43.37 -17.06
CA ALA A 74 65.16 44.39 -16.13
C ALA A 74 66.05 45.38 -16.89
N VAL A 75 65.56 46.59 -17.14
CA VAL A 75 66.38 47.71 -17.61
C VAL A 75 67.17 48.24 -16.42
N SER A 76 68.47 47.97 -16.40
CA SER A 76 69.43 48.61 -15.50
C SER A 76 69.70 50.04 -15.99
N ILE A 77 69.23 51.04 -15.26
CA ILE A 77 69.67 52.43 -15.45
C ILE A 77 71.05 52.57 -14.82
N GLY A 78 72.09 52.61 -15.66
CA GLY A 78 73.45 52.96 -15.25
C GLY A 78 73.56 54.47 -15.04
N VAL A 79 73.86 54.89 -13.81
CA VAL A 79 74.23 56.27 -13.50
C VAL A 79 75.66 56.49 -13.97
N VAL A 80 75.84 57.23 -15.07
CA VAL A 80 77.14 57.68 -15.56
C VAL A 80 77.62 58.82 -14.66
N ARG A 81 78.67 58.56 -13.86
CA ARG A 81 79.36 59.54 -13.05
C ARG A 81 80.48 60.17 -13.89
N ASN A 82 80.22 61.31 -14.50
CA ASN A 82 81.29 62.12 -15.11
C ASN A 82 82.03 62.90 -14.01
N GLY A 83 83.30 62.57 -13.83
CA GLY A 83 84.26 63.42 -13.14
C GLY A 83 84.66 64.58 -14.04
N LEU A 84 84.75 65.78 -13.46
CA LEU A 84 85.41 66.92 -14.09
C LEU A 84 86.54 67.38 -13.18
N SER A 85 87.77 67.28 -13.69
CA SER A 85 89.00 67.74 -13.07
C SER A 85 89.31 69.18 -13.50
N MET A 86 89.64 70.00 -12.50
CA MET A 86 90.77 70.97 -12.44
C MET A 86 90.89 72.06 -13.51
N TRP A 87 90.93 73.33 -13.11
CA TRP A 87 91.98 74.29 -13.52
C TRP A 87 92.20 75.30 -12.38
N GLU A 88 93.44 75.33 -11.88
CA GLU A 88 93.98 76.32 -10.94
C GLU A 88 94.21 77.66 -11.64
N GLY A 89 93.95 78.77 -10.94
CA GLY A 89 94.44 80.09 -11.35
C GLY A 89 93.80 81.25 -10.60
N GLY A 90 94.55 81.79 -9.63
CA GLY A 90 94.53 83.22 -9.31
C GLY A 90 93.49 83.71 -8.29
N GLU A 91 94.00 84.09 -7.13
CA GLU A 91 93.30 84.53 -5.92
C GLU A 91 92.66 85.94 -5.97
N THR A 92 91.52 86.03 -5.28
CA THR A 92 91.11 87.11 -4.35
C THR A 92 89.99 88.07 -4.76
N LEU A 93 88.89 87.98 -3.98
CA LEU A 93 87.67 88.80 -3.83
C LEU A 93 86.38 88.37 -4.55
N MET A 94 85.86 87.16 -4.24
CA MET A 94 84.40 86.91 -4.14
C MET A 94 84.08 85.63 -3.34
N TYR A 95 84.62 85.49 -2.13
CA TYR A 95 84.47 84.28 -1.31
C TYR A 95 83.08 84.00 -0.68
N PRO A 96 82.17 84.98 -0.44
CA PRO A 96 80.87 84.67 0.15
C PRO A 96 79.86 84.03 -0.82
N TYR A 97 79.85 84.45 -2.09
CA TYR A 97 78.83 84.05 -3.06
C TYR A 97 79.03 82.65 -3.63
N TYR A 98 80.28 82.20 -3.82
CA TYR A 98 80.57 80.83 -4.31
C TYR A 98 80.30 79.74 -3.27
N LEU A 99 80.58 80.02 -1.99
CA LEU A 99 80.30 79.07 -0.90
C LEU A 99 78.79 78.92 -0.67
N LEU A 100 78.04 80.03 -0.72
CA LEU A 100 76.58 80.01 -0.65
C LEU A 100 75.97 79.21 -1.82
N TRP A 101 76.43 79.45 -3.04
CA TRP A 101 75.98 78.71 -4.23
C TRP A 101 76.32 77.21 -4.16
N LEU A 102 77.48 76.83 -3.62
CA LEU A 102 77.80 75.43 -3.38
C LEU A 102 76.85 74.80 -2.34
N SER A 103 76.56 75.51 -1.25
CA SER A 103 75.60 75.08 -0.23
C SER A 103 74.20 74.86 -0.83
N ASP A 104 73.72 75.80 -1.65
CA ASP A 104 72.42 75.68 -2.35
C ASP A 104 72.40 74.47 -3.29
N ILE A 105 73.51 74.15 -3.96
CA ILE A 105 73.63 72.96 -4.82
C ILE A 105 73.58 71.66 -4.00
N TYR A 106 74.26 71.61 -2.86
CA TYR A 106 74.22 70.43 -1.98
C TYR A 106 72.84 70.23 -1.36
N GLU A 107 72.17 71.32 -0.95
CA GLU A 107 70.80 71.26 -0.43
C GLU A 107 69.81 70.79 -1.52
N LEU A 108 69.91 71.32 -2.75
CA LEU A 108 69.08 70.87 -3.85
C LEU A 108 69.34 69.39 -4.20
N LYS A 109 70.59 68.94 -4.13
CA LYS A 109 70.95 67.54 -4.34
C LYS A 109 70.33 66.63 -3.28
N ASP A 110 70.35 67.03 -2.01
CA ASP A 110 69.74 66.26 -0.93
C ASP A 110 68.20 66.23 -1.07
N GLN A 111 67.58 67.33 -1.48
CA GLN A 111 66.14 67.37 -1.81
C GLN A 111 65.78 66.44 -2.98
N ILE A 112 66.60 66.39 -4.03
CA ILE A 112 66.41 65.46 -5.16
C ILE A 112 66.52 64.02 -4.67
N GLN A 113 67.53 63.69 -3.85
CA GLN A 113 67.69 62.35 -3.29
C GLN A 113 66.53 61.93 -2.40
N ASP A 114 65.97 62.86 -1.61
CA ASP A 114 64.80 62.58 -0.78
C ASP A 114 63.53 62.36 -1.64
N VAL A 115 63.34 63.14 -2.70
CA VAL A 115 62.25 62.93 -3.67
C VAL A 115 62.40 61.60 -4.41
N GLU A 116 63.62 61.26 -4.87
CA GLU A 116 63.92 59.97 -5.49
C GLU A 116 63.70 58.81 -4.52
N GLY A 117 64.09 58.96 -3.26
CA GLY A 117 63.86 57.99 -2.20
C GLY A 117 62.37 57.72 -1.98
N ARG A 118 61.56 58.78 -1.86
CA ARG A 118 60.09 58.67 -1.73
C ARG A 118 59.45 58.06 -2.97
N TYR A 119 59.90 58.43 -4.17
CA TYR A 119 59.42 57.84 -5.42
C TYR A 119 59.72 56.34 -5.51
N MET A 120 60.95 55.94 -5.18
CA MET A 120 61.37 54.53 -5.18
C MET A 120 60.63 53.71 -4.12
N GLN A 121 60.35 54.29 -2.95
CA GLN A 121 59.52 53.66 -1.93
C GLN A 121 58.08 53.45 -2.42
N GLY A 122 57.44 54.49 -2.96
CA GLY A 122 56.08 54.38 -3.51
C GLY A 122 55.99 53.36 -4.64
N LEU A 123 57.02 53.28 -5.50
CA LEU A 123 57.09 52.30 -6.58
C LEU A 123 57.28 50.86 -6.05
N LYS A 124 57.97 50.68 -4.92
CA LYS A 124 58.08 49.39 -4.24
C LYS A 124 56.74 48.96 -3.63
N GLU A 125 56.08 49.86 -2.90
CA GLU A 125 54.75 49.61 -2.30
C GLU A 125 53.70 49.28 -3.37
N LEU A 126 53.73 49.96 -4.53
CA LEU A 126 52.83 49.66 -5.65
C LEU A 126 53.08 48.27 -6.23
N LYS A 127 54.35 47.83 -6.32
CA LYS A 127 54.72 46.49 -6.80
C LYS A 127 54.28 45.40 -5.81
N ASP A 128 54.51 45.63 -4.52
CA ASP A 128 54.11 44.67 -3.47
C ASP A 128 52.57 44.54 -3.43
N SER A 129 51.85 45.66 -3.52
CA SER A 129 50.38 45.70 -3.63
C SER A 129 49.86 44.99 -4.88
N LEU A 130 50.54 45.15 -6.03
CA LEU A 130 50.20 44.45 -7.26
C LEU A 130 50.31 42.93 -7.08
N VAL A 131 51.41 42.44 -6.50
CA VAL A 131 51.61 41.01 -6.23
C VAL A 131 50.54 40.47 -5.28
N ASP A 132 50.21 41.19 -4.22
CA ASP A 132 49.16 40.80 -3.26
C ASP A 132 47.78 40.66 -3.94
N VAL A 133 47.44 41.58 -4.83
CA VAL A 133 46.18 41.54 -5.59
C VAL A 133 46.19 40.38 -6.60
N GLU A 134 47.31 40.15 -7.28
CA GLU A 134 47.47 39.02 -8.21
C GLU A 134 47.31 37.67 -7.49
N GLU A 135 47.87 37.51 -6.29
CA GLU A 135 47.69 36.29 -5.50
C GLU A 135 46.26 36.09 -5.02
N LYS A 136 45.59 37.16 -4.57
CA LYS A 136 44.16 37.12 -4.19
C LYS A 136 43.29 36.74 -5.39
N TYR A 137 43.59 37.28 -6.57
CA TYR A 137 42.88 36.94 -7.80
C TYR A 137 43.05 35.47 -8.18
N LYS A 138 44.28 34.93 -8.11
CA LYS A 138 44.55 33.50 -8.35
C LYS A 138 43.77 32.61 -7.39
N LYS A 139 43.77 32.93 -6.09
CA LYS A 139 42.99 32.18 -5.08
C LYS A 139 41.48 32.23 -5.38
N ALA A 140 40.95 33.40 -5.74
CA ALA A 140 39.55 33.57 -6.11
C ALA A 140 39.18 32.74 -7.36
N MET A 141 40.06 32.68 -8.38
CA MET A 141 39.84 31.85 -9.56
C MET A 141 39.76 30.36 -9.24
N VAL A 142 40.69 29.84 -8.44
CA VAL A 142 40.67 28.43 -8.00
C VAL A 142 39.40 28.13 -7.21
N SER A 143 39.02 29.02 -6.29
CA SER A 143 37.77 28.89 -5.53
C SER A 143 36.54 28.90 -6.45
N ASN A 144 36.52 29.75 -7.48
CA ASN A 144 35.40 29.85 -8.40
C ASN A 144 35.25 28.56 -9.23
N ALA A 145 36.35 28.03 -9.76
CA ALA A 145 36.35 26.75 -10.47
C ALA A 145 35.86 25.58 -9.58
N GLN A 146 36.21 25.58 -8.29
CA GLN A 146 35.72 24.59 -7.34
C GLN A 146 34.21 24.73 -7.09
N LEU A 147 33.71 25.96 -6.97
CA LEU A 147 32.28 26.23 -6.81
C LEU A 147 31.48 25.83 -8.05
N ASP A 148 32.01 26.04 -9.25
CA ASP A 148 31.38 25.60 -10.50
C ASP A 148 31.27 24.07 -10.58
N ASN A 149 32.32 23.35 -10.15
CA ASN A 149 32.27 21.88 -10.03
C ASN A 149 31.21 21.42 -9.02
N ASN A 150 31.19 22.01 -7.83
CA ASN A 150 30.19 21.69 -6.81
C ASN A 150 28.77 22.00 -7.30
N LYS A 151 28.58 23.12 -8.02
CA LYS A 151 27.30 23.49 -8.62
C LYS A 151 26.85 22.44 -9.65
N ALA A 152 27.74 22.00 -10.54
CA ALA A 152 27.42 20.95 -11.51
C ALA A 152 27.02 19.63 -10.82
N ASN A 153 27.76 19.23 -9.78
CA ASN A 153 27.44 18.03 -8.99
C ASN A 153 26.08 18.13 -8.29
N LEU A 154 25.77 19.28 -7.67
CA LEU A 154 24.49 19.51 -7.00
C LEU A 154 23.32 19.53 -7.98
N ILE A 155 23.50 20.09 -9.19
CA ILE A 155 22.49 20.03 -10.25
C ILE A 155 22.20 18.58 -10.63
N TYR A 156 23.25 17.76 -10.81
CA TYR A 156 23.08 16.35 -11.13
C TYR A 156 22.34 15.58 -10.04
N GLN A 157 22.72 15.79 -8.77
CA GLN A 157 22.03 15.18 -7.62
C GLN A 157 20.56 15.60 -7.56
N THR A 158 20.28 16.89 -7.77
CA THR A 158 18.91 17.42 -7.79
C THR A 158 18.07 16.76 -8.86
N ASP A 159 18.61 16.62 -10.08
CA ASP A 159 17.88 16.00 -11.18
C ASP A 159 17.63 14.51 -10.92
N THR A 160 18.62 13.79 -10.38
CA THR A 160 18.46 12.38 -9.97
C THR A 160 17.39 12.21 -8.89
N LEU A 161 17.33 13.13 -7.93
CA LEU A 161 16.33 13.09 -6.86
C LEU A 161 14.92 13.40 -7.37
N LYS A 162 14.75 14.37 -8.27
CA LYS A 162 13.45 14.63 -8.93
C LYS A 162 12.95 13.37 -9.64
N ASP A 163 13.86 12.72 -10.34
CA ASP A 163 13.66 11.49 -11.06
C ASP A 163 13.18 10.32 -10.17
N VAL A 164 13.72 10.20 -8.96
CA VAL A 164 13.27 9.24 -7.94
C VAL A 164 11.92 9.64 -7.36
N ILE A 165 11.68 10.94 -7.13
CA ILE A 165 10.40 11.45 -6.63
C ILE A 165 9.28 11.13 -7.62
N GLU A 166 9.47 11.39 -8.92
CA GLU A 166 8.49 11.05 -9.96
C GLU A 166 8.16 9.55 -9.96
N GLU A 167 9.16 8.69 -9.82
CA GLU A 167 8.97 7.23 -9.76
C GLU A 167 8.17 6.80 -8.52
N LEU A 168 8.47 7.37 -7.34
CA LEU A 168 7.72 7.12 -6.12
C LEU A 168 6.28 7.63 -6.18
N GLU A 169 6.04 8.78 -6.83
CA GLU A 169 4.71 9.31 -7.07
C GLU A 169 3.89 8.38 -7.99
N GLU A 170 4.49 7.87 -9.05
CA GLU A 170 3.86 6.88 -9.94
C GLU A 170 3.53 5.59 -9.18
N GLN A 171 4.46 5.05 -8.38
CA GLN A 171 4.21 3.87 -7.55
C GLN A 171 3.09 4.10 -6.52
N SER A 172 3.07 5.27 -5.88
CA SER A 172 2.00 5.63 -4.95
C SER A 172 0.63 5.70 -5.63
N ALA A 173 0.57 6.25 -6.84
CA ALA A 173 -0.65 6.33 -7.62
C ALA A 173 -1.16 4.94 -8.06
N GLU A 174 -0.25 4.01 -8.39
CA GLU A 174 -0.59 2.63 -8.74
C GLU A 174 -1.15 1.87 -7.52
N MET A 175 -0.44 1.94 -6.38
CA MET A 175 -0.88 1.32 -5.12
C MET A 175 -2.27 1.82 -4.67
N LYS A 176 -2.57 3.11 -4.89
CA LYS A 176 -3.90 3.66 -4.60
C LYS A 176 -4.99 3.07 -5.50
N ARG A 177 -4.72 2.92 -6.81
CA ARG A 177 -5.66 2.29 -7.75
C ARG A 177 -5.92 0.83 -7.37
N GLU A 178 -4.87 0.06 -7.05
CA GLU A 178 -5.01 -1.32 -6.60
C GLU A 178 -5.85 -1.43 -5.31
N LEU A 179 -5.65 -0.51 -4.35
CA LEU A 179 -6.42 -0.48 -3.10
C LEU A 179 -7.91 -0.19 -3.34
N GLU A 180 -8.23 0.73 -4.25
CA GLU A 180 -9.60 1.01 -4.66
C GLU A 180 -10.27 -0.23 -5.26
N ASP A 181 -9.58 -0.94 -6.15
CA ASP A 181 -10.12 -2.14 -6.78
C ASP A 181 -10.29 -3.30 -5.80
N LYS A 182 -9.35 -3.49 -4.87
CA LYS A 182 -9.51 -4.48 -3.78
C LYS A 182 -10.66 -4.13 -2.85
N THR A 183 -10.91 -2.84 -2.62
CA THR A 183 -12.04 -2.39 -1.81
C THR A 183 -13.37 -2.67 -2.52
N LYS A 184 -13.48 -2.43 -3.83
CA LYS A 184 -14.67 -2.80 -4.62
C LYS A 184 -14.93 -4.30 -4.60
N GLU A 185 -13.89 -5.12 -4.74
CA GLU A 185 -14.02 -6.58 -4.68
C GLU A 185 -14.45 -7.05 -3.28
N LEU A 186 -13.91 -6.46 -2.22
CA LEU A 186 -14.32 -6.74 -0.85
C LEU A 186 -15.81 -6.45 -0.65
N GLU A 187 -16.31 -5.31 -1.13
CA GLU A 187 -17.74 -4.97 -1.03
C GLU A 187 -18.63 -5.94 -1.85
N ARG A 188 -18.18 -6.39 -3.03
CA ARG A 188 -18.86 -7.47 -3.78
C ARG A 188 -18.93 -8.76 -2.97
N GLN A 189 -17.84 -9.18 -2.35
CA GLN A 189 -17.79 -10.41 -1.56
C GLN A 189 -18.66 -10.31 -0.31
N LYS A 190 -18.65 -9.16 0.39
CA LYS A 190 -19.57 -8.92 1.52
C LYS A 190 -21.03 -9.08 1.09
N HIS A 191 -21.41 -8.46 -0.03
CA HIS A 191 -22.77 -8.58 -0.54
C HIS A 191 -23.14 -10.04 -0.86
N LEU A 192 -22.23 -10.79 -1.50
CA LEU A 192 -22.44 -12.21 -1.78
C LEU A 192 -22.61 -13.03 -0.49
N CYS A 193 -21.78 -12.78 0.53
CA CYS A 193 -21.90 -13.43 1.83
C CYS A 193 -23.27 -13.15 2.47
N THR A 194 -23.76 -11.91 2.43
CA THR A 194 -25.10 -11.56 2.95
C THR A 194 -26.20 -12.33 2.23
N VAL A 195 -26.14 -12.42 0.89
CA VAL A 195 -27.11 -13.19 0.11
C VAL A 195 -27.08 -14.68 0.49
N LEU A 196 -25.89 -15.26 0.64
CA LEU A 196 -25.74 -16.66 1.03
C LEU A 196 -26.22 -16.93 2.46
N GLN A 197 -25.99 -16.00 3.39
CA GLN A 197 -26.51 -16.08 4.76
C GLN A 197 -28.03 -16.11 4.77
N HIS A 198 -28.69 -15.19 4.05
CA HIS A 198 -30.14 -15.20 3.92
C HIS A 198 -30.65 -16.53 3.33
N LYS A 199 -29.98 -17.04 2.29
CA LYS A 199 -30.36 -18.33 1.69
C LYS A 199 -30.19 -19.49 2.67
N GLN A 200 -29.15 -19.46 3.50
CA GLN A 200 -28.92 -20.45 4.54
C GLN A 200 -30.02 -20.42 5.60
N GLU A 201 -30.44 -19.22 6.02
CA GLU A 201 -31.54 -19.04 6.98
C GLU A 201 -32.87 -19.57 6.41
N GLU A 202 -33.20 -19.24 5.16
CA GLU A 202 -34.39 -19.79 4.49
C GLU A 202 -34.39 -21.32 4.46
N LEU A 203 -33.25 -21.94 4.14
CA LEU A 203 -33.13 -23.40 4.09
C LEU A 203 -33.22 -24.03 5.48
N LYS A 204 -32.60 -23.41 6.49
CA LYS A 204 -32.70 -23.85 7.90
C LYS A 204 -34.14 -23.79 8.39
N GLU A 205 -34.85 -22.72 8.08
CA GLU A 205 -36.25 -22.57 8.46
C GLU A 205 -37.14 -23.59 7.74
N GLY A 206 -36.88 -23.87 6.45
CA GLY A 206 -37.58 -24.93 5.72
C GLY A 206 -37.34 -26.33 6.32
N LEU A 207 -36.12 -26.63 6.77
CA LEU A 207 -35.84 -27.88 7.49
C LEU A 207 -36.56 -27.94 8.84
N ARG A 208 -36.55 -26.85 9.61
CA ARG A 208 -37.26 -26.76 10.89
C ARG A 208 -38.75 -27.03 10.74
N GLN A 209 -39.39 -26.41 9.74
CA GLN A 209 -40.81 -26.64 9.43
C GLN A 209 -41.10 -28.09 9.04
N ARG A 210 -40.20 -28.72 8.27
CA ARG A 210 -40.32 -30.14 7.92
C ARG A 210 -40.20 -31.04 9.15
N ASP A 211 -39.22 -30.78 10.02
CA ASP A 211 -38.99 -31.59 11.21
C ASP A 211 -40.15 -31.43 12.21
N GLU A 212 -40.72 -30.22 12.36
CA GLU A 212 -41.93 -29.96 13.15
C GLU A 212 -43.15 -30.73 12.61
N LEU A 213 -43.31 -30.81 11.29
CA LEU A 213 -44.37 -31.62 10.68
C LEU A 213 -44.18 -33.12 10.94
N ILE A 214 -42.95 -33.62 10.85
CA ILE A 214 -42.62 -35.02 11.17
C ILE A 214 -43.01 -35.33 12.62
N GLU A 215 -42.62 -34.47 13.56
CA GLU A 215 -42.93 -34.63 14.99
C GLU A 215 -44.45 -34.55 15.25
N LYS A 216 -45.13 -33.53 14.72
CA LYS A 216 -46.56 -33.31 14.93
C LYS A 216 -47.43 -34.45 14.40
N HIS A 217 -46.98 -35.13 13.35
CA HIS A 217 -47.67 -36.27 12.75
C HIS A 217 -47.22 -37.62 13.31
N GLY A 218 -46.34 -37.66 14.33
CA GLY A 218 -45.87 -38.91 14.95
C GLY A 218 -45.12 -39.80 13.95
N LEU A 219 -44.45 -39.17 12.99
CA LEU A 219 -43.67 -39.86 11.96
C LEU A 219 -42.25 -40.10 12.46
N VAL A 220 -41.72 -41.28 12.15
CA VAL A 220 -40.37 -41.70 12.52
C VAL A 220 -39.58 -41.97 11.24
N ILE A 221 -38.33 -41.52 11.24
CA ILE A 221 -37.41 -41.75 10.14
C ILE A 221 -36.69 -43.07 10.37
N ILE A 222 -36.85 -44.02 9.45
CA ILE A 222 -36.14 -45.29 9.48
C ILE A 222 -35.03 -45.25 8.43
N PRO A 223 -33.76 -45.51 8.82
CA PRO A 223 -32.69 -45.72 7.87
C PRO A 223 -32.97 -46.99 7.06
N ASP A 224 -33.00 -46.88 5.74
CA ASP A 224 -32.87 -48.08 4.91
C ASP A 224 -31.39 -48.51 5.00
N GLY A 225 -31.16 -49.74 5.45
CA GLY A 225 -29.87 -50.24 5.95
C GLY A 225 -28.63 -49.85 5.15
N THR A 226 -27.50 -49.73 5.85
CA THR A 226 -26.19 -49.43 5.26
C THR A 226 -25.77 -50.52 4.25
N PRO A 227 -25.25 -50.16 3.07
CA PRO A 227 -24.56 -51.12 2.23
C PRO A 227 -23.26 -51.49 2.94
N ASN A 228 -23.27 -52.65 3.60
CA ASN A 228 -22.04 -53.24 4.14
C ASN A 228 -21.12 -53.59 2.97
N GLY A 229 -20.16 -52.71 2.70
CA GLY A 229 -18.81 -53.09 2.29
C GLY A 229 -18.62 -53.72 0.92
N ASP A 230 -19.32 -53.29 -0.14
CA ASP A 230 -18.84 -53.54 -1.50
C ASP A 230 -18.75 -52.25 -2.32
N VAL A 231 -17.53 -51.95 -2.75
CA VAL A 231 -17.14 -50.75 -3.47
C VAL A 231 -17.52 -50.94 -4.92
N ASN A 232 -18.80 -50.75 -5.24
CA ASN A 232 -19.25 -50.62 -6.63
C ASN A 232 -19.89 -49.25 -6.86
N HIS A 233 -19.29 -48.51 -7.78
CA HIS A 233 -19.62 -47.14 -8.17
C HIS A 233 -21.02 -47.03 -8.78
N GLU A 234 -22.06 -46.90 -7.95
CA GLU A 234 -23.25 -46.13 -8.29
C GLU A 234 -23.80 -45.48 -6.99
N PRO A 235 -24.07 -44.17 -6.98
CA PRO A 235 -24.64 -43.50 -5.81
C PRO A 235 -26.12 -43.85 -5.72
N LEU A 236 -26.45 -45.08 -5.31
CA LEU A 236 -27.79 -45.36 -4.81
C LEU A 236 -27.92 -44.66 -3.46
N SER A 237 -28.64 -43.54 -3.48
CA SER A 237 -29.08 -42.81 -2.30
C SER A 237 -29.51 -43.79 -1.22
N SER A 238 -28.77 -43.85 -0.11
CA SER A 238 -29.27 -44.45 1.12
C SER A 238 -30.61 -43.78 1.44
N GLY A 239 -31.71 -44.50 1.23
CA GLY A 239 -33.05 -43.98 1.44
C GLY A 239 -33.28 -43.77 2.92
N LEU A 240 -33.74 -42.59 3.30
CA LEU A 240 -34.42 -42.41 4.58
C LEU A 240 -35.90 -42.50 4.29
N THR A 241 -36.57 -43.49 4.88
CA THR A 241 -38.01 -43.65 4.72
C THR A 241 -38.72 -43.14 5.96
N VAL A 242 -39.77 -42.35 5.75
CA VAL A 242 -40.60 -41.78 6.82
C VAL A 242 -41.87 -42.61 6.95
N VAL A 243 -42.13 -43.16 8.13
CA VAL A 243 -43.32 -43.98 8.43
C VAL A 243 -43.95 -43.56 9.75
N SER A 244 -45.17 -44.02 10.07
CA SER A 244 -45.75 -43.77 11.40
C SER A 244 -45.04 -44.59 12.48
N GLN A 245 -45.18 -44.16 13.73
CA GLN A 245 -44.69 -44.88 14.91
C GLN A 245 -45.12 -46.35 14.91
N GLU A 246 -46.40 -46.64 14.60
CA GLU A 246 -46.93 -48.01 14.60
C GLU A 246 -46.29 -48.84 13.48
N ALA A 247 -46.15 -48.27 12.29
CA ALA A 247 -45.50 -48.95 11.17
C ALA A 247 -44.02 -49.23 11.47
N ALA A 248 -43.32 -48.33 12.14
CA ALA A 248 -41.94 -48.53 12.56
C ALA A 248 -41.79 -49.72 13.52
N GLN A 249 -42.68 -49.83 14.50
CA GLN A 249 -42.66 -50.90 15.50
C GLN A 249 -42.95 -52.28 14.86
N VAL A 250 -43.89 -52.33 13.92
CA VAL A 250 -44.16 -53.55 13.13
C VAL A 250 -42.95 -53.93 12.28
N LEU A 251 -42.30 -52.96 11.63
CA LEU A 251 -41.10 -53.22 10.83
C LEU A 251 -39.91 -53.68 11.67
N GLU A 252 -39.80 -53.26 12.93
CA GLU A 252 -38.76 -53.72 13.86
C GLU A 252 -38.93 -55.20 14.21
N SER A 253 -40.18 -55.67 14.38
CA SER A 253 -40.46 -57.10 14.62
C SER A 253 -40.09 -58.01 13.43
N ALA A 254 -40.02 -57.48 12.21
CA ALA A 254 -39.58 -58.21 11.01
C ALA A 254 -38.05 -58.44 10.96
N GLY A 255 -37.30 -57.93 11.94
CA GLY A 255 -35.85 -58.04 12.04
C GLY A 255 -35.10 -57.07 11.12
N GLU A 256 -33.79 -57.27 11.00
CA GLU A 256 -32.91 -56.36 10.25
C GLU A 256 -33.00 -56.55 8.72
N GLY A 257 -32.72 -55.46 7.99
CA GLY A 257 -32.67 -55.43 6.52
C GLY A 257 -33.30 -54.16 5.93
N PRO A 258 -33.10 -53.90 4.62
CA PRO A 258 -33.80 -52.81 3.95
C PRO A 258 -35.33 -53.00 4.01
N LEU A 259 -36.07 -51.90 3.86
CA LEU A 259 -37.52 -51.87 4.07
C LEU A 259 -38.26 -52.94 3.25
N ASP A 260 -37.85 -53.16 2.00
CA ASP A 260 -38.42 -54.16 1.11
C ASP A 260 -38.26 -55.60 1.62
N VAL A 261 -37.13 -55.92 2.25
CA VAL A 261 -36.87 -57.24 2.87
C VAL A 261 -37.73 -57.43 4.12
N ARG A 262 -37.84 -56.40 4.96
CA ARG A 262 -38.69 -56.43 6.17
C ARG A 262 -40.17 -56.59 5.82
N LEU A 263 -40.66 -55.84 4.83
CA LEU A 263 -42.02 -55.98 4.32
C LEU A 263 -42.30 -57.38 3.75
N ARG A 264 -41.32 -57.98 3.07
CA ARG A 264 -41.45 -59.35 2.53
C ARG A 264 -41.59 -60.39 3.63
N LYS A 265 -40.75 -60.33 4.67
CA LYS A 265 -40.83 -61.24 5.82
C LYS A 265 -42.21 -61.19 6.50
N LEU A 266 -42.74 -60.00 6.74
CA LEU A 266 -44.08 -59.83 7.32
C LEU A 266 -45.19 -60.41 6.42
N ALA A 267 -45.04 -60.28 5.10
CA ALA A 267 -45.98 -60.87 4.16
C ALA A 267 -45.93 -62.41 4.20
N ASP A 268 -44.73 -62.99 4.28
CA ASP A 268 -44.53 -64.44 4.38
C ASP A 268 -45.12 -64.99 5.70
N GLU A 269 -44.86 -64.34 6.83
CA GLU A 269 -45.43 -64.71 8.14
C GLU A 269 -46.96 -64.63 8.15
N LYS A 270 -47.54 -63.59 7.53
CA LYS A 270 -48.98 -63.46 7.37
C LYS A 270 -49.57 -64.62 6.58
N ASP A 271 -48.92 -65.03 5.49
CA ASP A 271 -49.39 -66.13 4.66
C ASP A 271 -49.31 -67.47 5.42
N GLU A 272 -48.28 -67.68 6.25
CA GLU A 272 -48.16 -68.85 7.11
C GLU A 272 -49.24 -68.90 8.20
N LEU A 273 -49.50 -67.79 8.89
CA LEU A 273 -50.58 -67.68 9.88
C LEU A 273 -51.95 -67.91 9.24
N LEU A 274 -52.19 -67.40 8.03
CA LEU A 274 -53.42 -67.67 7.28
C LEU A 274 -53.58 -69.16 6.96
N ALA A 275 -52.49 -69.86 6.62
CA ALA A 275 -52.52 -71.31 6.42
C ALA A 275 -52.86 -72.06 7.73
N GLN A 276 -52.31 -71.64 8.87
CA GLN A 276 -52.63 -72.20 10.19
C GLN A 276 -54.10 -71.97 10.57
N ILE A 277 -54.64 -70.76 10.35
CA ILE A 277 -56.05 -70.45 10.60
C ILE A 277 -56.96 -71.34 9.75
N ARG A 278 -56.64 -71.56 8.47
CA ARG A 278 -57.41 -72.49 7.63
C ARG A 278 -57.38 -73.91 8.19
N LYS A 279 -56.21 -74.38 8.64
CA LYS A 279 -56.05 -75.70 9.25
C LYS A 279 -56.87 -75.84 10.55
N LEU A 280 -56.78 -74.85 11.44
CA LEU A 280 -57.54 -74.83 12.70
C LEU A 280 -59.05 -74.72 12.47
N LYS A 281 -59.51 -73.95 11.47
CA LYS A 281 -60.92 -73.91 11.10
C LYS A 281 -61.42 -75.26 10.63
N ASN A 282 -60.65 -75.96 9.79
CA ASN A 282 -61.00 -77.32 9.36
C ASN A 282 -61.08 -78.26 10.57
N GLN A 283 -60.14 -78.19 11.51
CA GLN A 283 -60.17 -78.97 12.74
C GLN A 283 -61.34 -78.60 13.67
N LEU A 284 -61.70 -77.32 13.76
CA LEU A 284 -62.85 -76.86 14.55
C LEU A 284 -64.16 -77.30 13.91
N ASP A 285 -64.26 -77.30 12.58
CA ASP A 285 -65.44 -77.80 11.87
C ASP A 285 -65.54 -79.34 12.02
N GLU A 286 -64.40 -80.04 12.05
CA GLU A 286 -64.31 -81.47 12.41
C GLU A 286 -64.74 -81.75 13.87
N GLU A 287 -64.36 -80.89 14.82
CA GLU A 287 -64.75 -81.01 16.24
C GLU A 287 -66.19 -80.56 16.51
N LYS A 288 -66.71 -79.55 15.80
CA LYS A 288 -68.13 -79.17 15.84
C LYS A 288 -69.05 -80.26 15.31
N GLN A 289 -68.57 -81.09 14.38
CA GLN A 289 -69.28 -82.30 13.96
C GLN A 289 -69.22 -83.43 15.02
N LYS A 290 -68.24 -83.41 15.94
CA LYS A 290 -68.07 -84.40 17.01
C LYS A 290 -68.70 -84.02 18.35
N HIS A 291 -68.95 -82.73 18.61
CA HIS A 291 -69.52 -82.23 19.87
C HIS A 291 -70.89 -81.54 19.72
N SER A 292 -71.86 -82.25 19.13
CA SER A 292 -73.30 -81.98 19.34
C SER A 292 -73.82 -82.72 20.59
N LYS A 293 -73.19 -82.46 21.75
CA LYS A 293 -73.70 -82.73 23.12
C LYS A 293 -72.69 -82.23 24.17
N ASN A 294 -73.23 -81.46 25.13
CA ASN A 294 -72.67 -81.03 26.43
C ASN A 294 -71.91 -79.69 26.52
N GLU A 295 -72.69 -78.62 26.69
CA GLU A 295 -72.79 -77.72 27.88
C GLU A 295 -71.54 -77.30 28.69
N THR A 296 -71.27 -75.96 28.68
CA THR A 296 -71.51 -75.00 29.80
C THR A 296 -70.40 -74.62 30.83
N PHE A 297 -70.16 -73.28 30.92
CA PHE A 297 -69.59 -72.40 31.99
C PHE A 297 -68.16 -72.68 32.54
N THR A 298 -67.32 -71.76 33.05
CA THR A 298 -67.37 -70.38 33.59
C THR A 298 -65.97 -69.72 33.49
N ASP A 299 -65.96 -68.39 33.34
CA ASP A 299 -65.21 -67.33 34.06
C ASP A 299 -63.80 -67.55 34.67
N GLY A 300 -62.94 -66.52 34.57
CA GLY A 300 -61.63 -66.50 35.25
C GLY A 300 -60.70 -65.36 34.83
N GLU A 301 -60.79 -64.24 35.54
CA GLU A 301 -59.83 -63.12 35.60
C GLU A 301 -58.37 -63.57 35.86
N GLY A 302 -57.40 -62.79 35.36
CA GLY A 302 -55.99 -63.05 35.58
C GLY A 302 -55.06 -61.84 35.45
N LEU A 303 -54.77 -61.23 36.59
CA LEU A 303 -53.46 -60.73 37.04
C LEU A 303 -52.83 -59.49 36.38
N GLU A 304 -53.15 -58.36 36.99
CA GLU A 304 -52.40 -57.11 36.99
C GLU A 304 -51.29 -57.18 38.07
N ASN A 305 -50.01 -57.24 37.68
CA ASN A 305 -48.87 -57.15 38.62
C ASN A 305 -47.53 -56.79 37.90
N GLY A 306 -47.57 -55.84 36.95
CA GLY A 306 -46.38 -55.41 36.20
C GLY A 306 -46.21 -53.91 35.99
N THR A 307 -47.21 -53.10 36.32
CA THR A 307 -47.27 -51.66 36.00
C THR A 307 -46.37 -50.80 36.87
N ASP A 308 -46.10 -51.20 38.11
CA ASP A 308 -45.39 -50.36 39.09
C ASP A 308 -43.87 -50.31 38.87
N LEU A 309 -43.25 -51.42 38.44
CA LEU A 309 -41.80 -51.47 38.17
C LEU A 309 -41.41 -50.68 36.91
N HIS A 310 -42.21 -50.78 35.85
CA HIS A 310 -42.00 -50.04 34.60
C HIS A 310 -42.13 -48.52 34.80
N PHE A 311 -43.07 -48.10 35.64
CA PHE A 311 -43.23 -46.69 36.00
C PHE A 311 -42.02 -46.14 36.77
N ILE A 312 -41.44 -46.93 37.68
CA ILE A 312 -40.24 -46.55 38.45
C ILE A 312 -39.00 -46.42 37.55
N GLU A 313 -38.82 -47.33 36.58
CA GLU A 313 -37.71 -47.26 35.61
C GLU A 313 -37.85 -46.03 34.70
N MET A 314 -39.05 -45.78 34.16
CA MET A 314 -39.33 -44.60 33.34
C MET A 314 -39.10 -43.30 34.12
N GLN A 315 -39.49 -43.25 35.39
CA GLN A 315 -39.25 -42.10 36.28
C GLN A 315 -37.74 -41.88 36.55
N ARG A 316 -36.95 -42.95 36.68
CA ARG A 316 -35.48 -42.85 36.84
C ARG A 316 -34.81 -42.32 35.58
N ASP A 317 -35.19 -42.80 34.41
CA ASP A 317 -34.64 -42.35 33.13
C ASP A 317 -35.02 -40.90 32.84
N ALA A 318 -36.28 -40.51 33.11
CA ALA A 318 -36.71 -39.12 33.04
C ALA A 318 -35.88 -38.22 33.97
N ASN A 319 -35.66 -38.64 35.22
CA ASN A 319 -34.84 -37.89 36.18
C ASN A 319 -33.35 -37.81 35.78
N ARG A 320 -32.81 -38.85 35.14
CA ARG A 320 -31.46 -38.84 34.57
C ARG A 320 -31.35 -37.83 33.42
N GLN A 321 -32.30 -37.85 32.49
CA GLN A 321 -32.33 -36.91 31.36
C GLN A 321 -32.49 -35.47 31.85
N ILE A 322 -33.36 -35.22 32.84
CA ILE A 322 -33.49 -33.90 33.49
C ILE A 322 -32.15 -33.43 34.05
N SER A 323 -31.39 -34.33 34.68
CA SER A 323 -30.07 -34.00 35.25
C SER A 323 -29.04 -33.68 34.17
N GLU A 324 -29.01 -34.44 33.07
CA GLU A 324 -28.15 -34.15 31.92
C GLU A 324 -28.50 -32.80 31.27
N TYR A 325 -29.78 -32.48 31.08
CA TYR A 325 -30.20 -31.20 30.52
C TYR A 325 -29.92 -30.03 31.47
N LYS A 326 -30.08 -30.20 32.79
CA LYS A 326 -29.67 -29.18 33.77
C LYS A 326 -28.17 -28.89 33.70
N PHE A 327 -27.34 -29.93 33.55
CA PHE A 327 -25.90 -29.75 33.43
C PHE A 327 -25.53 -29.02 32.12
N LYS A 328 -26.13 -29.44 30.99
CA LYS A 328 -25.92 -28.77 29.69
C LYS A 328 -26.37 -27.31 29.73
N LEU A 329 -27.51 -27.02 30.35
CA LEU A 329 -28.01 -25.66 30.53
C LEU A 329 -27.03 -24.81 31.35
N SER A 330 -26.58 -25.31 32.50
CA SER A 330 -25.62 -24.59 33.34
C SER A 330 -24.30 -24.30 32.62
N LYS A 331 -23.82 -25.24 31.79
CA LYS A 331 -22.63 -25.04 30.96
C LYS A 331 -22.87 -23.96 29.90
N ALA A 332 -24.01 -24.00 29.22
CA ALA A 332 -24.38 -22.99 28.22
C ALA A 332 -24.53 -21.60 28.84
N GLU A 333 -25.09 -21.49 30.04
CA GLU A 333 -25.18 -20.22 30.80
C GLU A 333 -23.80 -19.66 31.15
N GLN A 334 -22.84 -20.51 31.53
CA GLN A 334 -21.47 -20.10 31.79
C GLN A 334 -20.74 -19.62 30.52
N GLU A 335 -20.92 -20.34 29.41
CA GLU A 335 -20.37 -19.95 28.10
C GLU A 335 -20.97 -18.61 27.62
N MET A 336 -22.28 -18.42 27.81
CA MET A 336 -22.97 -17.17 27.51
C MET A 336 -22.39 -15.99 28.29
N GLY A 337 -22.19 -16.13 29.60
CA GLY A 337 -21.56 -15.08 30.42
C GLY A 337 -20.12 -14.74 29.98
N THR A 338 -19.38 -15.72 29.48
CA THR A 338 -18.03 -15.49 28.93
C THR A 338 -18.09 -14.72 27.61
N MET A 339 -19.03 -15.07 26.74
CA MET A 339 -19.26 -14.37 25.47
C MET A 339 -19.70 -12.93 25.69
N GLU A 340 -20.57 -12.66 26.67
CA GLU A 340 -20.99 -11.30 27.03
C GLU A 340 -19.81 -10.43 27.49
N GLN A 341 -18.89 -10.96 28.30
CA GLN A 341 -17.68 -10.24 28.69
C GLN A 341 -16.79 -9.93 27.48
N ASN A 342 -16.67 -10.86 26.54
CA ASN A 342 -15.91 -10.66 25.31
C ASN A 342 -16.55 -9.57 24.43
N ILE A 343 -17.89 -9.57 24.29
CA ILE A 343 -18.63 -8.54 23.57
C ILE A 343 -18.36 -7.16 24.18
N ASN A 344 -18.53 -7.01 25.50
CA ASN A 344 -18.27 -5.74 26.20
C ASN A 344 -16.85 -5.22 25.97
N ARG A 345 -15.85 -6.12 25.97
CA ARG A 345 -14.45 -5.75 25.71
C ARG A 345 -14.25 -5.28 24.26
N LEU A 346 -14.83 -5.99 23.30
CA LEU A 346 -14.75 -5.67 21.88
C LEU A 346 -15.47 -4.36 21.56
N GLU A 347 -16.66 -4.13 22.11
CA GLU A 347 -17.39 -2.86 22.00
C GLU A 347 -16.55 -1.69 22.52
N GLY A 348 -15.89 -1.87 23.66
CA GLY A 348 -14.96 -0.87 24.19
C GLY A 348 -13.76 -0.61 23.26
N GLN A 349 -13.25 -1.63 22.56
CA GLN A 349 -12.19 -1.46 21.55
C GLN A 349 -12.69 -0.70 20.32
N VAL A 350 -13.87 -1.07 19.80
CA VAL A 350 -14.50 -0.40 18.64
C VAL A 350 -14.73 1.08 18.94
N SER A 351 -15.25 1.41 20.12
CA SER A 351 -15.45 2.79 20.55
C SER A 351 -14.15 3.60 20.56
N ARG A 352 -13.06 3.02 21.07
CA ARG A 352 -11.74 3.67 21.07
C ARG A 352 -11.18 3.86 19.66
N TYR A 353 -11.28 2.84 18.79
CA TYR A 353 -10.80 2.95 17.42
C TYR A 353 -11.59 3.98 16.61
N LYS A 354 -12.91 4.06 16.84
CA LYS A 354 -13.74 5.10 16.24
C LYS A 354 -13.28 6.50 16.65
N ALA A 355 -13.09 6.75 17.95
CA ALA A 355 -12.61 8.03 18.43
C ALA A 355 -11.19 8.37 17.91
N ALA A 356 -10.31 7.38 17.77
CA ALA A 356 -8.99 7.58 17.20
C ALA A 356 -9.06 7.92 15.69
N SER A 357 -9.95 7.26 14.94
CA SER A 357 -10.20 7.55 13.53
C SER A 357 -10.74 8.96 13.33
N ASP A 358 -11.76 9.35 14.10
CA ASP A 358 -12.37 10.69 14.03
C ASP A 358 -11.32 11.78 14.36
N ASN A 359 -10.39 11.51 15.28
CA ASN A 359 -9.30 12.44 15.59
C ASN A 359 -8.25 12.51 14.47
N ALA A 360 -7.91 11.38 13.85
CA ALA A 360 -6.99 11.35 12.73
C ALA A 360 -7.53 12.11 11.50
N GLU A 361 -8.84 11.98 11.22
CA GLU A 361 -9.50 12.72 10.14
C GLU A 361 -9.43 14.24 10.35
N LYS A 362 -9.68 14.70 11.58
CA LYS A 362 -9.53 16.13 11.95
C LYS A 362 -8.11 16.64 11.72
N ILE A 363 -7.10 15.89 12.16
CA ILE A 363 -5.68 16.27 11.97
C ILE A 363 -5.33 16.30 10.48
N GLU A 364 -5.84 15.36 9.69
CA GLU A 364 -5.61 15.35 8.24
C GLU A 364 -6.16 16.61 7.55
N ASP A 365 -7.36 17.04 7.94
CA ASP A 365 -7.98 18.26 7.40
C ASP A 365 -7.23 19.53 7.80
N GLU A 366 -6.73 19.60 9.03
CA GLU A 366 -5.85 20.69 9.49
C GLU A 366 -4.55 20.74 8.67
N LEU A 367 -3.89 19.60 8.46
CA LEU A 367 -2.67 19.51 7.66
C LEU A 367 -2.92 19.87 6.18
N LYS A 368 -4.07 19.49 5.61
CA LYS A 368 -4.47 19.92 4.26
C LYS A 368 -4.63 21.44 4.18
N ALA A 369 -5.24 22.05 5.20
CA ALA A 369 -5.40 23.50 5.26
C ALA A 369 -4.04 24.21 5.37
N GLU A 370 -3.14 23.70 6.22
CA GLU A 370 -1.80 24.23 6.40
C GLU A 370 -0.95 24.09 5.12
N LYS A 371 -1.00 22.93 4.45
CA LYS A 371 -0.35 22.72 3.16
C LYS A 371 -0.80 23.77 2.13
N ARG A 372 -2.10 24.03 2.02
CA ARG A 372 -2.64 25.06 1.11
C ARG A 372 -2.20 26.48 1.48
N LYS A 373 -2.00 26.75 2.77
CA LYS A 373 -1.47 28.04 3.26
C LYS A 373 0.01 28.19 2.86
N LEU A 374 0.84 27.19 3.18
CA LEU A 374 2.26 27.19 2.84
C LEU A 374 2.51 27.24 1.32
N GLN A 375 1.69 26.56 0.53
CA GLN A 375 1.77 26.65 -0.94
C GLN A 375 1.48 28.06 -1.46
N ARG A 376 0.52 28.78 -0.86
CA ARG A 376 0.25 30.19 -1.20
C ARG A 376 1.41 31.09 -0.80
N GLU A 377 1.95 30.90 0.41
CA GLU A 377 3.11 31.66 0.90
C GLU A 377 4.35 31.44 0.03
N LEU A 378 4.61 30.19 -0.36
CA LEU A 378 5.70 29.84 -1.28
C LEU A 378 5.54 30.56 -2.62
N ARG A 379 4.34 30.57 -3.19
CA ARG A 379 4.08 31.25 -4.46
C ARG A 379 4.34 32.76 -4.36
N THR A 380 3.82 33.39 -3.31
CA THR A 380 4.08 34.82 -3.04
C THR A 380 5.57 35.11 -2.86
N ALA A 381 6.32 34.21 -2.20
CA ALA A 381 7.77 34.37 -2.03
C ALA A 381 8.53 34.24 -3.36
N LEU A 382 8.13 33.30 -4.23
CA LEU A 382 8.71 33.14 -5.57
C LEU A 382 8.44 34.38 -6.44
N ASP A 383 7.21 34.89 -6.46
CA ASP A 383 6.86 36.11 -7.20
C ASP A 383 7.74 37.30 -6.75
N LYS A 384 8.03 37.40 -5.45
CA LYS A 384 8.92 38.45 -4.90
C LYS A 384 10.38 38.25 -5.28
N ILE A 385 10.85 37.00 -5.38
CA ILE A 385 12.20 36.70 -5.86
C ILE A 385 12.34 37.13 -7.32
N GLU A 386 11.37 36.79 -8.18
CA GLU A 386 11.38 37.20 -9.59
C GLU A 386 11.41 38.73 -9.74
N GLU A 387 10.63 39.47 -8.93
CA GLU A 387 10.67 40.93 -8.90
C GLU A 387 12.05 41.47 -8.50
N MET A 388 12.65 40.90 -7.45
CA MET A 388 13.99 41.30 -7.02
C MET A 388 15.07 40.93 -8.05
N GLU A 389 14.95 39.80 -8.74
CA GLU A 389 15.87 39.42 -9.82
C GLU A 389 15.77 40.38 -11.01
N MET A 390 14.56 40.79 -11.40
CA MET A 390 14.36 41.81 -12.44
C MET A 390 15.00 43.14 -12.03
N THR A 391 14.74 43.64 -10.81
CA THR A 391 15.33 44.89 -10.33
C THR A 391 16.86 44.82 -10.26
N ASN A 392 17.42 43.71 -9.79
CA ASN A 392 18.86 43.49 -9.76
C ASN A 392 19.46 43.49 -11.18
N ASN A 393 18.84 42.80 -12.13
CA ASN A 393 19.25 42.82 -13.53
C ASN A 393 19.26 44.24 -14.13
N HIS A 394 18.27 45.08 -13.79
CA HIS A 394 18.26 46.48 -14.19
C HIS A 394 19.41 47.29 -13.58
N LEU A 395 19.70 47.09 -12.29
CA LEU A 395 20.80 47.74 -11.60
C LEU A 395 22.17 47.33 -12.16
N VAL A 396 22.37 46.04 -12.43
CA VAL A 396 23.58 45.50 -13.07
C VAL A 396 23.81 46.17 -14.42
N LYS A 397 22.80 46.21 -15.29
CA LYS A 397 22.89 46.88 -16.60
C LYS A 397 23.24 48.37 -16.46
N ARG A 398 22.69 49.06 -15.45
CA ARG A 398 23.00 50.48 -15.20
C ARG A 398 24.44 50.66 -14.71
N LEU A 399 24.93 49.77 -13.85
CA LEU A 399 26.33 49.77 -13.39
C LEU A 399 27.30 49.51 -14.54
N GLU A 400 27.00 48.56 -15.42
CA GLU A 400 27.80 48.28 -16.62
C GLU A 400 27.91 49.50 -17.52
N LYS A 401 26.79 50.21 -17.77
CA LYS A 401 26.81 51.48 -18.52
C LYS A 401 27.69 52.53 -17.86
N MET A 402 27.62 52.70 -16.54
CA MET A 402 28.48 53.66 -15.84
C MET A 402 29.97 53.26 -15.90
N LYS A 403 30.28 51.96 -15.78
CA LYS A 403 31.66 51.45 -15.97
C LYS A 403 32.18 51.72 -17.37
N ALA A 404 31.36 51.46 -18.40
CA ALA A 404 31.72 51.73 -19.79
C ALA A 404 31.99 53.22 -20.03
N ASN A 405 31.12 54.11 -19.53
CA ASN A 405 31.31 55.56 -19.63
C ASN A 405 32.59 56.03 -18.93
N ARG A 406 32.88 55.49 -17.72
CA ARG A 406 34.12 55.80 -17.00
C ARG A 406 35.35 55.35 -17.79
N ASN A 407 35.33 54.15 -18.36
CA ASN A 407 36.44 53.64 -19.17
C ASN A 407 36.65 54.47 -20.43
N ALA A 408 35.58 54.91 -21.09
CA ALA A 408 35.65 55.80 -22.25
C ALA A 408 36.29 57.16 -21.90
N LEU A 409 35.91 57.76 -20.77
CA LEU A 409 36.52 59.00 -20.27
C LEU A 409 38.00 58.83 -19.95
N LEU A 410 38.39 57.72 -19.34
CA LEU A 410 39.79 57.40 -19.04
C LEU A 410 40.62 57.16 -20.30
N SER A 411 40.01 56.70 -21.40
CA SER A 411 40.73 56.50 -22.69
C SER A 411 40.95 57.79 -23.50
N GLN A 412 40.32 58.90 -23.10
CA GLN A 412 40.45 60.21 -23.73
C GLN A 412 41.44 61.14 -23.01
N GLN A 413 41.98 60.71 -21.87
CA GLN A 413 43.10 61.33 -21.16
C GLN A 413 44.38 60.58 -21.49
#